data_AF-A0A1F3SZE2-F1
#
_entry.id   AF-A0A1F3SZE2-F1
#
_cell.length_a   1.000
_cell.length_b   1.000
_cell.length_c   1.000
_cell.angle_alpha   90.00
_cell.angle_beta   90.00
_cell.angle_gamma   90.00
#
_symmetry.space_group_name_H-M   'P 1'
#
loop_
_entity.id
_entity.type
_entity.pdbx_description
1 polymer ?
#
loop_
_entity_poly.entity_id
_entity_poly.type
_entity_poly.pdbx_seq_one_letter_code
_entity_poly.pdbx_strand_id
1 'polypeptide(L)'
;MKKKMVKCGPQKYKAYIKPVGKGYEVGFMYGSKPLFVGNFINNSEAQNWYKIMNREFSHFSKKFWHTPAPKAATVFYHRFITNTLYKHYYDYLDKCFGKYTKSYHQEYSRNVRTYNRLKKNWAPKNSLPYVRRAA
;
A
#
# COMPACT_ATOMS: atom_id res chain seq x y z
N MET A 1 0.99 -8.78 -16.09
CA MET A 1 0.30 -9.38 -14.92
C MET A 1 1.20 -10.44 -14.30
N LYS A 2 1.58 -10.29 -13.03
CA LYS A 2 2.42 -11.29 -12.33
C LYS A 2 1.55 -12.11 -11.39
N LYS A 3 1.76 -13.42 -11.38
CA LYS A 3 1.00 -14.39 -10.60
C LYS A 3 1.98 -15.30 -9.87
N LYS A 4 1.67 -15.66 -8.63
CA LYS A 4 2.40 -16.64 -7.84
C LYS A 4 1.40 -17.58 -7.20
N MET A 5 1.59 -18.87 -7.42
CA MET A 5 0.85 -19.89 -6.66
C MET A 5 1.55 -20.14 -5.34
N VAL A 6 0.77 -20.24 -4.27
CA VAL A 6 1.27 -20.56 -2.94
C VAL A 6 0.45 -21.71 -2.37
N LYS A 7 1.11 -22.72 -1.83
CA LYS A 7 0.46 -23.87 -1.19
C LYS A 7 0.46 -23.67 0.32
N CYS A 8 -0.64 -24.02 0.98
CA CYS A 8 -0.70 -24.18 2.43
C CYS A 8 -1.44 -25.48 2.72
N GLY A 9 -0.69 -26.52 3.11
CA GLY A 9 -1.19 -27.88 3.14
C GLY A 9 -1.69 -28.32 1.75
N PRO A 10 -2.88 -28.96 1.65
CA PRO A 10 -3.46 -29.36 0.37
C PRO A 10 -4.02 -28.18 -0.44
N GLN A 11 -4.20 -27.00 0.19
CA GLN A 11 -4.87 -25.86 -0.43
C GLN A 11 -3.93 -25.04 -1.31
N LYS A 12 -4.44 -24.61 -2.46
CA LYS A 12 -3.75 -23.77 -3.43
C LYS A 12 -4.34 -22.38 -3.42
N TYR A 13 -3.50 -21.41 -3.08
CA TYR A 13 -3.79 -19.99 -3.16
C TYR A 13 -3.02 -19.34 -4.29
N LYS A 14 -3.50 -18.18 -4.72
CA LYS A 14 -2.88 -17.43 -5.79
C LYS A 14 -2.78 -15.96 -5.40
N ALA A 15 -1.56 -15.46 -5.39
CA ALA A 15 -1.25 -14.05 -5.28
C ALA A 15 -1.06 -13.46 -6.68
N TYR A 16 -1.63 -12.30 -6.96
CA TYR A 16 -1.44 -11.62 -8.23
C TYR A 16 -1.23 -10.12 -8.08
N ILE A 17 -0.65 -9.53 -9.12
CA ILE A 17 -0.61 -8.10 -9.37
C ILE A 17 -0.91 -7.87 -10.86
N LYS A 18 -1.87 -6.98 -11.14
CA LYS A 18 -2.29 -6.63 -12.50
C LYS A 18 -2.53 -5.12 -12.62
N PRO A 19 -2.29 -4.52 -13.79
CA PRO A 19 -2.75 -3.16 -14.07
C PRO A 19 -4.28 -3.13 -14.14
N VAL A 20 -4.90 -2.06 -13.62
CA VAL A 20 -6.35 -1.80 -13.69
C VAL A 20 -6.55 -0.30 -13.90
N GLY A 21 -7.09 0.08 -15.06
CA GLY A 21 -7.21 1.50 -15.43
C GLY A 21 -5.85 2.20 -15.41
N LYS A 22 -5.76 3.31 -14.66
CA LYS A 22 -4.51 4.06 -14.43
C LYS A 22 -3.69 3.57 -13.22
N GLY A 23 -4.14 2.51 -12.54
CA GLY A 23 -3.50 1.99 -11.33
C GLY A 23 -3.19 0.50 -11.41
N TYR A 24 -2.99 -0.10 -10.23
CA TYR A 24 -2.60 -1.49 -10.05
C TYR A 24 -3.45 -2.14 -8.96
N GLU A 25 -3.92 -3.34 -9.24
CA GLU A 25 -4.62 -4.18 -8.28
C GLU A 25 -3.69 -5.32 -7.84
N VAL A 26 -3.54 -5.48 -6.53
CA VAL A 26 -2.85 -6.60 -5.91
C VAL A 26 -3.88 -7.43 -5.16
N GLY A 27 -3.93 -8.73 -5.42
CA GLY A 27 -4.92 -9.59 -4.79
C GLY A 27 -4.40 -10.96 -4.38
N PHE A 28 -5.17 -11.59 -3.51
CA PHE A 28 -4.95 -12.93 -3.00
C PHE A 28 -6.26 -13.72 -3.12
N MET A 29 -6.23 -14.88 -3.75
CA MET A 29 -7.42 -15.65 -4.08
C MET A 29 -7.26 -17.14 -3.78
N TYR A 30 -8.38 -17.78 -3.45
CA TYR A 30 -8.52 -19.23 -3.31
C TYR A 30 -9.51 -19.74 -4.35
N GLY A 31 -9.05 -20.56 -5.30
CA GLY A 31 -9.85 -20.89 -6.49
C GLY A 31 -10.25 -19.63 -7.25
N SER A 32 -11.55 -19.42 -7.47
CA SER A 32 -12.12 -18.20 -8.05
C SER A 32 -12.50 -17.13 -7.01
N LYS A 33 -12.40 -17.43 -5.71
CA LYS A 33 -12.86 -16.52 -4.65
C LYS A 33 -11.74 -15.56 -4.23
N PRO A 34 -11.94 -14.23 -4.32
CA PRO A 34 -10.99 -13.28 -3.77
C PRO A 34 -11.06 -13.34 -2.23
N LEU A 35 -9.89 -13.43 -1.59
CA LEU A 35 -9.74 -13.32 -0.13
C LEU A 35 -9.21 -11.94 0.27
N PHE A 36 -8.41 -11.30 -0.60
CA PHE A 36 -7.90 -9.96 -0.39
C PHE A 36 -7.77 -9.23 -1.73
N VAL A 37 -8.09 -7.95 -1.74
CA VAL A 37 -7.85 -7.04 -2.86
C VAL A 37 -7.40 -5.69 -2.30
N GLY A 38 -6.29 -5.17 -2.83
CA GLY A 38 -5.76 -3.84 -2.56
C GLY A 38 -5.47 -3.09 -3.86
N ASN A 39 -5.80 -1.80 -3.89
CA ASN A 39 -5.63 -0.94 -5.05
C ASN A 39 -4.53 0.09 -4.80
N PHE A 40 -3.71 0.31 -5.82
CA PHE A 40 -2.54 1.18 -5.75
C PHE A 40 -2.53 2.10 -6.97
N ILE A 41 -2.14 3.35 -6.77
CA ILE A 41 -1.94 4.29 -7.88
C ILE A 41 -0.59 3.97 -8.55
N ASN A 42 0.45 3.76 -7.74
CA ASN A 42 1.82 3.58 -8.23
C ASN A 42 2.20 2.10 -8.31
N ASN A 43 2.88 1.72 -9.41
CA ASN A 43 3.42 0.37 -9.60
C ASN A 43 4.42 -0.01 -8.49
N SER A 44 5.26 0.93 -8.06
CA SER A 44 6.29 0.70 -7.04
C SER A 44 5.67 0.27 -5.70
N GLU A 45 4.61 0.96 -5.26
CA GLU A 45 3.86 0.61 -4.06
C GLU A 45 3.17 -0.73 -4.21
N ALA A 46 2.53 -0.98 -5.36
CA ALA A 46 1.88 -2.25 -5.65
C ALA A 46 2.87 -3.42 -5.60
N GLN A 47 4.06 -3.27 -6.19
CA GLN A 47 5.12 -4.28 -6.15
C GLN A 47 5.66 -4.49 -4.74
N ASN A 48 5.81 -3.42 -3.97
CA ASN A 48 6.29 -3.50 -2.59
C ASN A 48 5.28 -4.24 -1.72
N TRP A 49 4.00 -3.84 -1.78
CA TRP A 49 2.93 -4.55 -1.11
C TRP A 49 2.84 -6.02 -1.55
N TYR A 50 2.92 -6.30 -2.85
CA TYR A 50 2.91 -7.68 -3.35
C TYR A 50 4.01 -8.54 -2.71
N LYS A 51 5.22 -8.01 -2.52
CA LYS A 51 6.31 -8.71 -1.82
C LYS A 51 5.98 -8.94 -0.35
N ILE A 52 5.52 -7.91 0.35
CA ILE A 52 5.15 -7.97 1.77
C ILE A 52 4.02 -8.98 1.99
N MET A 53 2.92 -8.87 1.24
CA MET A 53 1.78 -9.78 1.30
C MET A 53 2.19 -11.25 1.16
N ASN A 54 3.05 -11.56 0.18
CA ASN A 54 3.54 -12.94 -0.01
C ASN A 54 4.40 -13.42 1.18
N ARG A 55 5.22 -12.54 1.76
CA ARG A 55 6.04 -12.86 2.94
C ARG A 55 5.17 -13.11 4.16
N GLU A 56 4.24 -12.20 4.46
CA GLU A 56 3.36 -12.33 5.62
C GLU A 56 2.43 -13.54 5.48
N PHE A 57 1.92 -13.83 4.29
CA PHE A 57 1.19 -15.07 4.05
C PHE A 57 2.07 -16.30 4.29
N SER A 58 3.34 -16.28 3.85
CA SER A 58 4.26 -17.40 4.11
C SER A 58 4.55 -17.60 5.59
N HIS A 59 4.64 -16.52 6.38
CA HIS A 59 4.79 -16.61 7.83
C HIS A 59 3.52 -17.14 8.49
N PHE A 60 2.37 -16.59 8.09
CA PHE A 60 1.06 -17.05 8.54
C PHE A 60 0.88 -18.55 8.28
N SER A 61 1.16 -19.02 7.05
CA SER A 61 0.97 -20.42 6.68
C SER A 61 1.90 -21.38 7.41
N LYS A 62 3.09 -20.92 7.84
CA LYS A 62 4.03 -21.70 8.66
C LYS A 62 3.62 -21.75 10.13
N LYS A 63 2.93 -20.71 10.63
CA LYS A 63 2.51 -20.63 12.04
C LYS A 63 1.15 -21.29 12.26
N PHE A 64 0.21 -21.07 11.35
CA PHE A 64 -1.16 -21.51 11.42
C PHE A 64 -1.43 -22.45 10.24
N TRP A 65 -1.14 -23.73 10.46
CA TRP A 65 -1.24 -24.77 9.45
C TRP A 65 -2.72 -25.04 9.18
N HIS A 66 -3.11 -25.16 7.90
CA HIS A 66 -4.47 -25.58 7.58
C HIS A 66 -4.59 -27.09 7.82
N THR A 67 -5.32 -27.47 8.86
CA THR A 67 -5.72 -28.87 9.08
C THR A 67 -6.87 -29.22 8.14
N PRO A 68 -6.86 -30.35 7.41
CA PRO A 68 -8.02 -30.80 6.66
C PRO A 68 -9.17 -31.00 7.65
N ALA A 69 -10.20 -30.17 7.54
CA ALA A 69 -11.26 -30.08 8.52
C ALA A 69 -12.58 -29.78 7.79
N PRO A 70 -13.74 -29.90 8.46
CA PRO A 70 -15.05 -29.66 7.84
C PRO A 70 -15.11 -28.28 7.16
N LYS A 71 -16.02 -28.10 6.20
CA LYS A 71 -16.21 -26.84 5.45
C LYS A 71 -16.22 -25.58 6.35
N ALA A 72 -16.77 -25.68 7.56
CA ALA A 72 -16.76 -24.62 8.58
C ALA A 72 -15.35 -24.15 8.97
N ALA A 73 -14.40 -25.08 9.13
CA ALA A 73 -13.01 -24.78 9.44
C ALA A 73 -12.29 -24.08 8.27
N THR A 74 -12.58 -24.46 7.03
CA THR A 74 -12.05 -23.76 5.84
C THR A 74 -12.57 -22.32 5.75
N VAL A 75 -13.86 -22.10 6.03
CA VAL A 75 -14.45 -20.75 6.05
C VAL A 75 -13.78 -19.89 7.13
N PHE A 76 -13.63 -20.43 8.34
CA PHE A 76 -12.89 -19.75 9.41
C PHE A 76 -11.46 -19.43 8.99
N TYR A 77 -10.74 -20.38 8.40
CA TYR A 77 -9.36 -20.20 7.97
C TYR A 77 -9.22 -19.12 6.89
N HIS A 78 -10.12 -19.08 5.92
CA HIS A 78 -10.15 -18.02 4.90
C HIS A 78 -10.44 -16.65 5.52
N ARG A 79 -11.37 -16.57 6.48
CA ARG A 79 -11.63 -15.33 7.23
C ARG A 79 -10.40 -14.90 8.02
N PHE A 80 -9.68 -15.86 8.62
CA PHE A 80 -8.47 -15.58 9.38
C PHE A 80 -7.36 -15.02 8.47
N ILE A 81 -7.09 -15.68 7.33
CA ILE A 81 -6.15 -15.16 6.31
C ILE A 81 -6.55 -13.75 5.90
N THR A 82 -7.83 -13.55 5.55
CA THR A 82 -8.36 -12.26 5.08
C THR A 82 -8.07 -11.17 6.11
N ASN A 83 -8.43 -11.39 7.38
CA ASN A 83 -8.19 -10.45 8.46
C ASN A 83 -6.70 -10.18 8.67
N THR A 84 -5.85 -11.20 8.62
CA THR A 84 -4.39 -11.03 8.75
C THR A 84 -3.81 -10.21 7.60
N LEU A 85 -4.22 -10.47 6.36
CA LEU A 85 -3.77 -9.69 5.20
C LEU A 85 -4.23 -8.24 5.27
N TYR A 86 -5.49 -7.98 5.64
CA TYR A 86 -5.99 -6.61 5.82
C TYR A 86 -5.30 -5.87 6.97
N LYS A 87 -5.02 -6.55 8.08
CA LYS A 87 -4.21 -5.96 9.17
C LYS A 87 -2.86 -5.47 8.65
N HIS A 88 -2.10 -6.36 8.02
CA HIS A 88 -0.78 -5.99 7.47
C HIS A 88 -0.86 -4.97 6.34
N TYR A 89 -1.96 -4.93 5.59
CA TYR A 89 -2.20 -3.94 4.55
C TYR A 89 -2.35 -2.54 5.14
N TYR A 90 -3.17 -2.39 6.19
CA TYR A 90 -3.32 -1.11 6.86
C TYR A 90 -2.05 -0.67 7.58
N ASP A 91 -1.32 -1.60 8.22
CA ASP A 91 0.00 -1.31 8.80
C ASP A 91 1.01 -0.81 7.74
N TYR A 92 0.94 -1.36 6.52
CA TYR A 92 1.76 -0.92 5.40
C TYR A 92 1.38 0.48 4.93
N LEU A 93 0.07 0.75 4.76
CA LEU A 93 -0.43 2.06 4.34
C LEU A 93 -0.07 3.15 5.34
N ASP A 94 -0.22 2.89 6.64
CA ASP A 94 0.13 3.84 7.69
C ASP A 94 1.62 4.24 7.64
N LYS A 95 2.50 3.25 7.44
CA LYS A 95 3.94 3.50 7.23
C LYS A 95 4.21 4.33 5.97
N CYS A 96 3.49 4.05 4.89
CA CYS A 96 3.61 4.82 3.65
C CYS A 96 3.17 6.27 3.86
N PHE A 97 2.02 6.51 4.48
CA PHE A 97 1.53 7.85 4.77
C PHE A 97 2.47 8.61 5.71
N GLY A 98 2.95 7.98 6.79
CA GLY A 98 3.95 8.57 7.67
C GLY A 98 5.23 8.98 6.93
N LYS A 99 5.72 8.13 6.02
CA LYS A 99 6.88 8.45 5.16
C LYS A 99 6.60 9.64 4.23
N TYR A 100 5.43 9.68 3.58
CA TYR A 100 5.07 10.76 2.67
C TYR A 100 4.91 12.09 3.38
N THR A 101 4.24 12.11 4.53
CA THR A 101 4.11 13.33 5.36
C THR A 101 5.48 13.88 5.77
N LYS A 102 6.39 13.00 6.20
CA LYS A 102 7.76 13.41 6.55
C LYS A 102 8.52 13.98 5.36
N SER A 103 8.45 13.31 4.20
CA SER A 103 9.11 13.78 2.98
C SER A 103 8.56 15.14 2.52
N TYR A 104 7.24 15.31 2.57
CA TYR A 104 6.59 16.57 2.20
C TYR A 104 7.01 17.72 3.12
N HIS A 105 7.02 17.48 4.44
CA HIS A 105 7.45 18.51 5.40
C HIS A 105 8.92 18.91 5.20
N GLN A 106 9.79 17.95 4.87
CA GLN A 106 11.19 18.20 4.55
C GLN A 106 11.36 19.06 3.29
N GLU A 107 10.68 18.70 2.20
CA GLU A 107 10.71 19.48 0.95
C GLU A 107 10.13 20.88 1.14
N TYR A 108 8.99 21.00 1.82
CA TYR A 108 8.41 22.30 2.16
C TYR A 108 9.40 23.15 2.96
N SER A 109 10.04 22.59 3.99
CA SER A 109 11.04 23.29 4.79
C SER A 109 12.26 23.74 3.96
N ARG A 110 12.73 22.90 3.01
CA ARG A 110 13.80 23.26 2.07
C ARG A 110 13.37 24.43 1.18
N ASN A 111 12.16 24.37 0.64
CA ASN A 111 11.61 25.44 -0.20
C ASN A 111 11.46 26.75 0.56
N VAL A 112 10.97 26.72 1.81
CA VAL A 112 10.88 27.91 2.67
C VAL A 112 12.27 28.51 2.94
N ARG A 113 13.28 27.68 3.23
CA ARG A 113 14.66 28.17 3.42
C ARG A 113 15.21 28.80 2.16
N THR A 114 15.02 28.14 1.01
CA THR A 114 15.43 28.66 -0.30
C THR A 114 14.73 29.98 -0.61
N TYR A 115 13.41 30.05 -0.40
CA TYR A 115 12.62 31.26 -0.55
C TYR A 115 13.15 32.38 0.34
N ASN A 116 13.36 32.14 1.63
CA ASN A 116 13.87 33.14 2.56
C ASN A 116 15.28 33.62 2.19
N ARG A 117 16.12 32.74 1.62
CA ARG A 117 17.44 33.11 1.10
C ARG A 117 17.31 34.00 -0.15
N LEU A 118 16.46 33.61 -1.10
CA LEU A 118 16.25 34.36 -2.35
C LEU A 118 15.56 35.70 -2.11
N LYS A 119 14.59 35.76 -1.18
CA LYS A 119 13.86 36.96 -0.77
C LYS A 119 14.79 38.10 -0.36
N LYS A 120 15.92 37.81 0.29
CA LYS A 120 16.91 38.84 0.69
C LYS A 120 17.57 39.53 -0.51
N ASN A 121 17.67 38.83 -1.64
CA ASN A 121 18.27 39.33 -2.88
C ASN A 121 17.22 39.83 -3.88
N TRP A 122 15.95 39.48 -3.66
CA TRP A 122 14.81 40.06 -4.37
C TRP A 122 14.51 41.44 -3.76
N ALA A 123 15.33 42.44 -4.09
CA ALA A 123 15.01 43.82 -3.78
C ALA A 123 13.61 44.16 -4.37
N PRO A 124 12.72 44.84 -3.63
CA PRO A 124 11.41 45.19 -4.12
C PRO A 124 11.55 46.37 -5.09
N LYS A 125 11.99 46.12 -6.32
CA LYS A 125 11.91 47.16 -7.37
C LYS A 125 10.49 47.33 -7.90
N ASN A 126 9.60 46.36 -7.66
CA ASN A 126 8.16 46.39 -7.96
C ASN A 126 7.46 45.26 -7.18
N SER A 127 7.36 45.36 -5.86
CA SER A 127 6.54 44.41 -5.11
C SER A 127 5.08 44.58 -5.54
N LEU A 128 4.59 43.68 -6.40
CA LEU A 128 3.16 43.65 -6.73
C LEU A 128 2.38 43.59 -5.41
N PRO A 129 1.34 44.43 -5.25
CA PRO A 129 0.51 44.36 -4.06
C PRO A 129 -0.01 42.93 -3.97
N TYR A 130 0.18 42.32 -2.81
CA TYR A 130 -0.37 41.02 -2.47
C TYR A 130 -1.77 40.87 -3.08
N VAL A 131 -2.06 39.72 -3.68
CA VAL A 131 -3.41 39.39 -4.17
C VAL A 131 -4.35 39.52 -2.98
N ARG A 132 -5.00 40.69 -2.85
CA ARG A 132 -6.12 40.88 -1.93
C ARG A 132 -7.24 40.03 -2.50
N ARG A 133 -7.87 39.21 -1.65
CA ARG A 133 -9.17 38.63 -1.97
C ARG A 133 -10.08 39.77 -2.44
N ALA A 134 -10.70 39.59 -3.61
CA ALA A 134 -11.79 40.44 -4.02
C ALA A 134 -12.85 40.40 -2.90
N ALA A 135 -13.22 41.58 -2.39
CA ALA A 135 -14.33 41.74 -1.47
C ALA A 135 -15.65 41.41 -2.17
#